data_AF-A0A7K4HAV0-F1
#
_entry.id   AF-A0A7K4HAV0-F1
#
_cell.length_a   1.000
_cell.length_b   1.000
_cell.length_c   1.000
_cell.angle_alpha   90.00
_cell.angle_beta   90.00
_cell.angle_gamma   90.00
#
_symmetry.space_group_name_H-M   'P 1'
#
loop_
_entity.id
_entity.type
_entity.pdbx_description
1 polymer ?
#
loop_
_entity_poly.entity_id
_entity_poly.type
_entity_poly.pdbx_seq_one_letter_code
_entity_poly.pdbx_strand_id
1 'polypeptide(L)'
;MNLTCTGCGNEIETLPLQCAHSLSINTETNQMECYMENCGTISIDEYICESCCTKRNIMKLNKTFERLSSENEEFKEELTFFDKKIIQINTPDSDFKFWVEFGNGVYICDKGVKDEAPITFTIPKKSINLILEGQMEAFDEFFNGNLKIEGDLQYGIVFSDIVKLASEIINETGGA
;
A
#
# COMPACT_ATOMS: atom_id res chain seq x y z
N MET A 1 -23.01 -20.04 -9.29
CA MET A 1 -21.70 -20.23 -8.63
C MET A 1 -21.42 -18.91 -7.94
N ASN A 2 -21.45 -18.87 -6.61
CA ASN A 2 -21.22 -17.63 -5.86
C ASN A 2 -19.71 -17.47 -5.72
N LEU A 3 -19.15 -16.45 -6.35
CA LEU A 3 -17.76 -16.10 -6.16
C LEU A 3 -17.63 -15.40 -4.81
N THR A 4 -16.65 -15.78 -4.01
CA THR A 4 -16.44 -15.20 -2.69
C THR A 4 -15.02 -14.67 -2.62
N CYS A 5 -14.83 -13.45 -2.10
CA CYS A 5 -13.50 -12.90 -1.88
C CYS A 5 -12.79 -13.72 -0.80
N THR A 6 -11.65 -14.34 -1.13
CA THR A 6 -10.84 -15.10 -0.17
C THR A 6 -10.26 -14.25 0.96
N GLY A 7 -10.10 -12.94 0.73
CA GLY A 7 -9.56 -12.00 1.70
C GLY A 7 -10.54 -11.50 2.76
N CYS A 8 -11.84 -11.38 2.45
CA CYS A 8 -12.83 -10.83 3.38
C CYS A 8 -14.15 -11.63 3.50
N GLY A 9 -14.33 -12.69 2.71
CA GLY A 9 -15.54 -13.52 2.75
C GLY A 9 -16.78 -12.89 2.11
N ASN A 10 -16.67 -11.70 1.53
CA ASN A 10 -17.79 -11.05 0.84
C ASN A 10 -18.15 -11.81 -0.43
N GLU A 11 -19.44 -12.02 -0.65
CA GLU A 11 -19.96 -12.51 -1.93
C GLU A 11 -19.75 -11.47 -3.03
N ILE A 12 -19.33 -11.94 -4.20
CA ILE A 12 -19.05 -11.15 -5.38
C ILE A 12 -20.12 -11.49 -6.42
N GLU A 13 -21.05 -10.56 -6.58
CA GLU A 13 -22.19 -10.74 -7.50
C GLU A 13 -21.78 -10.62 -8.97
N THR A 14 -20.73 -9.84 -9.27
CA THR A 14 -20.24 -9.61 -10.63
C THR A 14 -18.73 -9.54 -10.65
N LEU A 15 -18.13 -10.09 -11.71
CA LEU A 15 -16.72 -9.88 -11.99
C LEU A 15 -16.50 -8.47 -12.55
N PRO A 16 -15.41 -7.79 -12.17
CA PRO A 16 -14.97 -6.58 -12.85
C PRO A 16 -14.85 -6.83 -14.35
N LEU A 17 -15.26 -5.86 -15.18
CA LEU A 17 -15.32 -6.00 -16.63
C LEU A 17 -13.97 -6.44 -17.23
N GLN A 18 -12.87 -5.89 -16.71
CA GLN A 18 -11.52 -6.26 -17.14
C GLN A 18 -11.19 -7.73 -16.84
N CYS A 19 -11.54 -8.22 -15.65
CA CYS A 19 -11.35 -9.63 -15.29
C CYS A 19 -12.20 -10.54 -16.19
N ALA A 20 -13.45 -10.15 -16.47
CA ALA A 20 -14.30 -10.90 -17.39
C ALA A 20 -13.74 -10.95 -18.81
N HIS A 21 -13.16 -9.86 -19.31
CA HIS A 21 -12.58 -9.78 -20.66
C HIS A 21 -11.21 -10.48 -20.79
N SER A 22 -10.49 -10.68 -19.69
CA SER A 22 -9.16 -11.30 -19.65
C SER A 22 -9.17 -12.74 -19.15
N LEU A 23 -10.36 -13.34 -19.01
CA LEU A 23 -10.51 -14.70 -18.52
C LEU A 23 -9.77 -15.68 -19.43
N SER A 24 -8.88 -16.48 -18.85
CA SER A 24 -8.09 -17.49 -19.55
C SER A 24 -7.88 -18.71 -18.68
N ILE A 25 -7.44 -19.82 -19.27
CA ILE A 25 -7.06 -21.02 -18.53
C ILE A 25 -5.54 -21.09 -18.52
N ASN A 26 -4.95 -21.11 -17.34
CA ASN A 26 -3.52 -21.38 -17.19
C ASN A 26 -3.27 -22.86 -17.51
N THR A 27 -2.45 -23.12 -18.52
CA THR A 27 -2.20 -24.48 -19.03
C THR A 27 -1.32 -25.33 -18.11
N GLU A 28 -0.59 -24.71 -17.18
CA GLU A 28 0.27 -25.40 -16.22
C GLU A 28 -0.52 -25.84 -14.98
N THR A 29 -1.35 -24.95 -14.45
CA THR A 29 -2.15 -25.21 -13.23
C THR A 29 -3.55 -25.74 -13.53
N ASN A 30 -3.99 -25.62 -14.79
CA ASN A 30 -5.36 -25.91 -15.24
C ASN A 30 -6.43 -25.12 -14.47
N GLN A 31 -6.08 -23.92 -14.00
CA GLN A 31 -6.98 -23.00 -13.30
C GLN A 31 -7.46 -21.88 -14.21
N MET A 32 -8.69 -21.40 -13.97
CA MET A 32 -9.18 -20.19 -14.62
C MET A 32 -8.55 -18.98 -13.94
N GLU A 33 -7.93 -18.13 -14.73
CA GLU A 33 -7.28 -16.90 -14.27
C GLU A 33 -7.88 -15.70 -15.00
N CYS A 34 -7.87 -14.54 -14.35
CA CYS A 34 -8.16 -13.27 -14.98
C CYS A 34 -7.19 -12.20 -14.53
N TYR A 35 -7.03 -11.19 -15.37
CA TYR A 35 -6.26 -10.00 -15.04
C TYR A 35 -7.14 -8.95 -14.37
N MET A 36 -6.66 -8.44 -13.24
CA MET A 36 -7.20 -7.26 -12.58
C MET A 36 -6.11 -6.20 -12.52
N GLU A 37 -6.37 -5.00 -13.02
CA GLU A 37 -5.42 -3.88 -13.12
C GLU A 37 -4.55 -3.73 -11.87
N ASN A 38 -5.18 -3.62 -10.70
CA ASN A 38 -4.46 -3.40 -9.44
C ASN A 38 -3.93 -4.69 -8.80
N CYS A 39 -4.31 -5.88 -9.27
CA CYS A 39 -4.01 -7.16 -8.60
C CYS A 39 -3.18 -8.11 -9.44
N GLY A 40 -2.88 -7.73 -10.67
CA GLY A 40 -2.28 -8.61 -11.66
C GLY A 40 -3.20 -9.77 -12.02
N THR A 41 -2.60 -10.86 -12.49
CA THR A 41 -3.32 -12.09 -12.80
C THR A 41 -3.66 -12.84 -11.52
N ILE A 42 -4.93 -13.17 -11.33
CA ILE A 42 -5.42 -13.94 -10.18
C ILE A 42 -6.22 -15.16 -10.66
N SER A 43 -6.15 -16.25 -9.90
CA SER A 43 -7.05 -17.39 -10.07
C SER A 43 -8.47 -17.02 -9.62
N ILE A 44 -9.47 -17.46 -10.37
CA ILE A 44 -10.89 -17.32 -10.00
C ILE A 44 -11.20 -18.06 -8.70
N ASP A 45 -10.55 -19.20 -8.45
CA ASP A 45 -10.73 -19.97 -7.21
C ASP A 45 -10.18 -19.23 -5.99
N GLU A 46 -9.18 -18.36 -6.20
CA GLU A 46 -8.55 -17.55 -5.17
C GLU A 46 -8.92 -16.07 -5.24
N TYR A 47 -10.07 -15.76 -5.86
CA TYR A 47 -10.45 -14.38 -6.16
C TYR A 47 -10.38 -13.45 -4.95
N ILE A 48 -9.78 -12.27 -5.14
CA ILE A 48 -9.67 -11.21 -4.14
C ILE A 48 -10.35 -9.96 -4.70
N CYS A 49 -11.27 -9.38 -3.94
CA CYS A 49 -11.91 -8.12 -4.33
C CYS A 49 -10.89 -6.97 -4.37
N GLU A 50 -11.19 -5.95 -5.17
CA GLU A 50 -10.35 -4.74 -5.31
C GLU A 50 -9.96 -4.16 -3.94
N SER A 51 -10.89 -4.17 -2.99
CA SER A 51 -10.61 -3.66 -1.66
C SER A 51 -9.51 -4.45 -0.93
N CYS A 52 -9.60 -5.79 -0.92
CA CYS A 52 -8.60 -6.63 -0.28
C CYS A 52 -7.25 -6.60 -1.02
N CYS A 53 -7.30 -6.47 -2.34
CA CYS A 53 -6.13 -6.35 -3.18
C CYS A 53 -5.32 -5.07 -2.89
N THR A 54 -5.97 -3.90 -2.85
CA THR A 54 -5.29 -2.66 -2.43
C THR A 54 -4.64 -2.80 -1.05
N LYS A 55 -5.34 -3.38 -0.06
CA LYS A 55 -4.78 -3.59 1.29
C LYS A 55 -3.52 -4.46 1.23
N ARG A 56 -3.54 -5.51 0.40
CA ARG A 56 -2.40 -6.40 0.18
C ARG A 56 -1.23 -5.65 -0.47
N ASN A 57 -1.48 -4.83 -1.49
CA ASN A 57 -0.43 -4.07 -2.19
C ASN A 57 0.21 -3.02 -1.31
N ILE A 58 -0.59 -2.25 -0.55
CA ILE A 58 -0.09 -1.28 0.42
C ILE A 58 0.86 -1.98 1.39
N MET A 59 0.43 -3.09 1.99
CA MET A 59 1.28 -3.83 2.93
C MET A 59 2.50 -4.45 2.26
N LYS A 60 2.36 -5.00 1.05
CA LYS A 60 3.49 -5.57 0.29
C LYS A 60 4.56 -4.51 0.04
N LEU A 61 4.18 -3.32 -0.42
CA LEU A 61 5.11 -2.22 -0.67
C LEU A 61 5.78 -1.75 0.62
N ASN A 62 5.01 -1.53 1.68
CA ASN A 62 5.57 -1.12 2.97
C ASN A 62 6.51 -2.19 3.55
N LYS A 63 6.24 -3.48 3.33
CA LYS A 63 7.16 -4.57 3.69
C LYS A 63 8.42 -4.61 2.82
N THR A 64 8.34 -4.19 1.57
CA THR A 64 9.54 -3.94 0.75
C THR A 64 10.37 -2.80 1.35
N PHE A 65 9.76 -1.69 1.78
CA PHE A 65 10.48 -0.60 2.46
C PHE A 65 11.13 -1.06 3.78
N GLU A 66 10.41 -1.86 4.58
CA GLU A 66 10.95 -2.46 5.80
C GLU A 66 12.19 -3.33 5.50
N ARG A 67 12.12 -4.18 4.46
CA ARG A 67 13.27 -4.96 4.00
C ARG A 67 14.42 -4.07 3.52
N LEU A 68 14.14 -3.03 2.74
CA LEU A 68 15.16 -2.07 2.29
C LEU A 68 15.90 -1.44 3.46
N SER A 69 15.21 -1.10 4.55
CA SER A 69 15.86 -0.50 5.74
C SER A 69 16.90 -1.42 6.37
N SER A 70 16.84 -2.73 6.10
CA SER A 70 17.81 -3.72 6.57
C SER A 70 18.86 -4.14 5.52
N GLU A 71 18.55 -4.00 4.23
CA GLU A 71 19.37 -4.56 3.13
C GLU A 71 20.07 -3.50 2.27
N ASN A 72 19.59 -2.25 2.29
CA ASN A 72 20.15 -1.15 1.51
C ASN A 72 20.78 -0.12 2.45
N GLU A 73 22.10 0.05 2.38
CA GLU A 73 22.85 0.93 3.29
C GLU A 73 22.49 2.41 3.09
N GLU A 74 22.24 2.87 1.85
CA GLU A 74 21.83 4.24 1.58
C GLU A 74 20.50 4.59 2.27
N PHE A 75 19.48 3.76 2.09
CA PHE A 75 18.18 3.96 2.72
C PHE A 75 18.26 3.91 4.24
N LYS A 76 19.07 2.99 4.77
CA LYS A 76 19.30 2.87 6.21
C LYS A 76 20.03 4.08 6.77
N GLU A 77 21.07 4.57 6.11
CA GLU A 77 21.81 5.78 6.51
C GLU A 77 20.87 6.98 6.56
N GLU A 78 20.03 7.18 5.54
CA GLU A 78 19.02 8.25 5.52
C GLU A 78 18.06 8.15 6.72
N LEU A 79 17.61 6.95 7.06
CA LEU A 79 16.76 6.72 8.24
C LEU A 79 17.48 7.00 9.58
N THR A 80 18.82 6.98 9.65
CA THR A 80 19.54 7.28 10.90
C THR A 80 19.58 8.75 11.26
N PHE A 81 19.35 9.66 10.30
CA PHE A 81 19.31 11.10 10.56
C PHE A 81 18.07 11.56 11.33
N PHE A 82 17.04 10.71 11.41
CA PHE A 82 15.77 11.03 12.03
C PHE A 82 15.59 10.29 13.35
N ASP A 83 15.15 11.02 14.37
CA ASP A 83 14.60 10.39 15.58
C ASP A 83 13.43 9.49 15.21
N LYS A 84 13.27 8.41 15.96
CA LYS A 84 12.14 7.50 15.82
C LYS A 84 10.78 8.23 15.87
N LYS A 85 9.98 8.06 14.82
CA LYS A 85 8.60 8.56 14.71
C LYS A 85 7.64 7.43 14.35
N ILE A 86 6.38 7.62 14.71
CA ILE A 86 5.27 6.74 14.37
C ILE A 86 4.20 7.57 13.67
N ILE A 87 3.72 7.07 12.53
CA ILE A 87 2.60 7.62 11.80
C ILE A 87 1.48 6.59 11.82
N GLN A 88 0.30 7.00 12.26
CA GLN A 88 -0.93 6.25 12.06
C GLN A 88 -1.54 6.62 10.71
N ILE A 89 -1.93 5.62 9.90
CA ILE A 89 -2.63 5.83 8.63
C ILE A 89 -4.02 5.23 8.73
N ASN A 90 -5.03 6.03 8.40
CA ASN A 90 -6.44 5.68 8.42
C ASN A 90 -7.06 5.86 7.03
N THR A 91 -7.79 4.85 6.55
CA THR A 91 -8.64 4.99 5.35
C THR A 91 -10.08 5.25 5.77
N PRO A 92 -10.68 6.43 5.56
CA PRO A 92 -12.03 6.72 6.04
C PRO A 92 -13.12 5.89 5.33
N ASP A 93 -12.82 5.39 4.14
CA ASP A 93 -13.68 4.58 3.28
C ASP A 93 -13.46 3.06 3.46
N SER A 94 -12.68 2.62 4.45
CA SER A 94 -12.56 1.20 4.81
C SER A 94 -12.06 0.98 6.23
N ASP A 95 -12.36 -0.17 6.84
CA ASP A 95 -11.81 -0.53 8.16
C ASP A 95 -10.29 -0.79 8.17
N PHE A 96 -9.60 -0.57 7.06
CA PHE A 96 -8.15 -0.72 6.98
C PHE A 96 -7.44 0.43 7.68
N LYS A 97 -6.62 0.04 8.65
CA LYS A 97 -5.73 0.92 9.38
C LYS A 97 -4.38 0.23 9.45
N PHE A 98 -3.33 1.01 9.34
CA PHE A 98 -1.96 0.54 9.49
C PHE A 98 -1.12 1.67 10.05
N TRP A 99 0.04 1.32 10.58
CA TRP A 99 0.97 2.30 11.09
C TRP A 99 2.35 2.05 10.49
N VAL A 100 3.12 3.13 10.40
CA VAL A 100 4.52 3.09 10.00
C VAL A 100 5.34 3.70 11.12
N GLU A 101 6.45 3.05 11.43
CA GLU A 101 7.48 3.54 12.32
C GLU A 101 8.75 3.70 11.51
N PHE A 102 9.40 4.85 11.61
CA PHE A 102 10.65 5.11 10.90
C PHE A 102 11.61 5.94 11.77
N GLY A 103 12.88 5.97 11.38
CA GLY A 103 13.94 6.69 12.10
C GLY A 103 14.88 5.73 12.83
N ASN A 104 16.00 6.22 13.35
CA ASN A 104 17.06 5.41 13.97
C ASN A 104 17.53 4.24 13.07
N GLY A 105 17.53 4.43 11.75
CA GLY A 105 17.96 3.43 10.79
C GLY A 105 16.95 2.29 10.53
N VAL A 106 15.70 2.42 10.99
CA VAL A 106 14.67 1.40 10.76
C VAL A 106 13.45 1.97 10.06
N TYR A 107 12.78 1.12 9.29
CA TYR A 107 11.44 1.33 8.76
C TYR A 107 10.62 0.09 9.09
N ILE A 108 9.50 0.22 9.80
CA ILE A 108 8.65 -0.90 10.21
C ILE A 108 7.20 -0.55 9.92
N CYS A 109 6.45 -1.48 9.34
CA CYS A 109 5.03 -1.31 9.06
C CYS A 109 4.20 -2.50 9.56
N ASP A 110 3.06 -2.23 10.17
CA ASP A 110 2.09 -3.28 10.53
C ASP A 110 0.65 -2.79 10.47
N LYS A 111 -0.29 -3.74 10.42
CA LYS A 111 -1.73 -3.49 10.42
C LYS A 111 -2.21 -3.06 11.81
N GLY A 112 -3.33 -2.34 11.83
CA GLY A 112 -4.05 -1.97 13.03
C GLY A 112 -3.83 -0.51 13.43
N VAL A 113 -4.02 -0.25 14.72
CA VAL A 113 -3.93 1.07 15.33
C VAL A 113 -2.77 1.08 16.31
N LYS A 114 -1.97 2.13 16.29
CA LYS A 114 -0.96 2.40 17.30
C LYS A 114 -1.41 3.62 18.11
N ASP A 115 -1.73 3.38 19.37
CA ASP A 115 -2.19 4.44 20.27
C ASP A 115 -1.10 5.51 20.44
N GLU A 116 -1.53 6.76 20.64
CA GLU A 116 -0.64 7.92 20.87
C GLU A 116 0.36 8.20 19.72
N ALA A 117 0.04 7.77 18.49
CA ALA A 117 0.83 8.18 17.33
C ALA A 117 0.85 9.72 17.23
N PRO A 118 2.04 10.35 17.24
CA PRO A 118 2.16 11.81 17.23
C PRO A 118 1.64 12.44 15.93
N ILE A 119 1.47 11.63 14.89
CA ILE A 119 1.01 12.04 13.57
C ILE A 119 -0.02 11.03 13.09
N THR A 120 -1.14 11.54 12.57
CA THR A 120 -2.18 10.73 11.92
C THR A 120 -2.45 11.24 10.52
N PHE A 121 -2.33 10.35 9.54
CA PHE A 121 -2.73 10.56 8.15
C PHE A 121 -4.10 9.93 7.94
N THR A 122 -5.04 10.70 7.41
CA THR A 122 -6.34 10.19 6.96
C THR A 122 -6.47 10.45 5.47
N ILE A 123 -6.54 9.39 4.69
CA ILE A 123 -6.53 9.46 3.22
C ILE A 123 -7.45 8.38 2.64
N PRO A 124 -8.33 8.71 1.68
CA PRO A 124 -9.16 7.73 0.99
C PRO A 124 -8.32 6.65 0.33
N LYS A 125 -8.83 5.43 0.36
CA LYS A 125 -8.21 4.27 -0.29
C LYS A 125 -7.85 4.54 -1.75
N LYS A 126 -8.74 5.22 -2.48
CA LYS A 126 -8.53 5.56 -3.90
C LYS A 126 -7.29 6.43 -4.09
N SER A 127 -7.10 7.45 -3.27
CA SER A 127 -5.92 8.34 -3.35
C SER A 127 -4.64 7.57 -3.03
N ILE A 128 -4.66 6.62 -2.09
CA ILE A 128 -3.50 5.75 -1.85
C ILE A 128 -3.11 4.97 -3.11
N ASN A 129 -4.07 4.32 -3.80
CA ASN A 129 -3.76 3.57 -5.02
C ASN A 129 -3.08 4.44 -6.08
N LEU A 130 -3.63 5.63 -6.34
CA LEU A 130 -3.08 6.56 -7.33
C LEU A 130 -1.68 7.04 -6.95
N ILE A 131 -1.41 7.23 -5.65
CA ILE A 131 -0.07 7.55 -5.14
C ILE A 131 0.89 6.38 -5.36
N LEU A 132 0.45 5.15 -5.06
CA LEU A 132 1.27 3.96 -5.25
C LEU A 132 1.61 3.68 -6.73
N GLU A 133 0.71 4.07 -7.64
CA GLU A 133 0.89 3.96 -9.09
C GLU A 133 1.73 5.12 -9.67
N GLY A 134 2.13 6.10 -8.85
CA GLY A 134 2.84 7.30 -9.31
C GLY A 134 1.98 8.24 -10.15
N GLN A 135 0.65 8.06 -10.14
CA GLN A 135 -0.32 8.89 -10.88
C GLN A 135 -0.74 10.14 -10.09
N MET A 136 -0.35 10.23 -8.83
CA MET A 136 -0.76 11.29 -7.91
C MET A 136 0.32 11.55 -6.85
N GLU A 137 0.54 12.81 -6.50
CA GLU A 137 1.45 13.19 -5.41
C GLU A 137 0.69 13.35 -4.09
N ALA A 138 1.23 12.82 -3.00
CA ALA A 138 0.57 12.84 -1.69
C ALA A 138 0.31 14.27 -1.17
N PHE A 139 1.21 15.21 -1.46
CA PHE A 139 1.06 16.60 -1.02
C PHE A 139 0.01 17.37 -1.81
N ASP A 140 -0.18 17.07 -3.09
CA ASP A 140 -1.27 17.64 -3.87
C ASP A 140 -2.63 17.26 -3.26
N GLU A 141 -2.77 16.01 -2.82
CA GLU A 141 -3.98 15.56 -2.11
C GLU A 141 -4.18 16.25 -0.77
N PHE A 142 -3.10 16.64 -0.08
CA PHE A 142 -3.20 17.44 1.14
C PHE A 142 -3.76 18.83 0.84
N PHE A 143 -3.24 19.51 -0.19
CA PHE A 143 -3.74 20.82 -0.60
C PHE A 143 -5.16 20.77 -1.17
N ASN A 144 -5.53 19.66 -1.82
CA ASN A 144 -6.89 19.41 -2.32
C ASN A 144 -7.87 18.97 -1.22
N GLY A 145 -7.39 18.73 0.01
CA GLY A 145 -8.21 18.34 1.16
C GLY A 145 -8.59 16.86 1.23
N ASN A 146 -8.04 16.03 0.33
CA ASN A 146 -8.26 14.58 0.32
C ASN A 146 -7.34 13.84 1.30
N LEU A 147 -6.13 14.38 1.57
CA LEU A 147 -5.26 13.91 2.65
C LEU A 147 -5.37 14.88 3.82
N LYS A 148 -5.76 14.36 4.99
CA LYS A 148 -5.73 15.10 6.26
C LYS A 148 -4.54 14.64 7.08
N ILE A 149 -3.73 15.60 7.54
CA ILE A 149 -2.61 15.35 8.46
C ILE A 149 -2.94 16.02 9.80
N GLU A 150 -2.95 15.23 10.87
CA GLU A 150 -3.06 15.71 12.25
C GLU A 150 -1.73 15.47 12.95
N GLY A 151 -1.23 16.46 13.70
CA GLY A 151 0.10 16.42 14.32
C GLY A 151 1.06 17.42 13.69
N ASP A 152 2.36 17.15 13.78
CA ASP A 152 3.40 18.00 13.21
C ASP A 152 3.58 17.72 11.71
N LEU A 153 3.21 18.69 10.88
CA LEU A 153 3.30 18.61 9.41
C LEU A 153 4.74 18.39 8.93
N GLN A 154 5.76 18.85 9.66
CA GLN A 154 7.16 18.65 9.27
C GLN A 154 7.51 17.17 9.20
N TYR A 155 6.98 16.37 10.13
CA TYR A 155 7.17 14.93 10.09
C TYR A 155 6.43 14.27 8.92
N GLY A 156 5.32 14.85 8.48
CA GLY A 156 4.63 14.38 7.28
C GLY A 156 5.45 14.60 6.00
N ILE A 157 6.17 15.72 5.92
CA ILE A 157 7.11 16.02 4.82
C ILE A 157 8.27 15.03 4.82
N VAL A 158 8.92 14.86 5.98
CA VAL A 158 10.02 13.89 6.13
C VAL A 158 9.58 12.48 5.73
N PHE A 159 8.38 12.05 6.14
CA PHE A 159 7.87 10.74 5.76
C PHE A 159 7.66 10.58 4.26
N SER A 160 7.12 11.60 3.60
CA SER A 160 6.96 11.59 2.15
C SER A 160 8.30 11.48 1.43
N ASP A 161 9.33 12.20 1.91
CA ASP A 161 10.68 12.14 1.34
C ASP A 161 11.29 10.75 1.50
N ILE A 162 11.12 10.11 2.68
CA ILE A 162 11.56 8.73 2.93
C ILE A 162 10.86 7.74 1.99
N VAL A 163 9.54 7.85 1.81
CA VAL A 163 8.79 6.98 0.90
C VAL A 163 9.22 7.18 -0.54
N LYS A 164 9.49 8.42 -0.95
CA LYS A 164 9.98 8.74 -2.28
C LYS A 164 11.36 8.14 -2.54
N LEU A 165 12.32 8.33 -1.63
CA LEU A 165 13.64 7.71 -1.69
C LEU A 165 13.55 6.19 -1.82
N ALA A 166 12.75 5.55 -0.96
CA ALA A 166 12.57 4.10 -1.00
C ALA A 166 12.03 3.63 -2.36
N SER A 167 11.11 4.41 -2.96
CA SER A 167 10.54 4.11 -4.28
C SER A 167 11.55 4.29 -5.41
N GLU A 168 12.39 5.34 -5.34
CA GLU A 168 13.48 5.58 -6.29
C GLU A 168 14.48 4.42 -6.28
N ILE A 169 14.91 3.97 -5.10
CA ILE A 169 15.82 2.83 -4.94
C ILE A 169 15.22 1.54 -5.54
N ILE A 170 13.93 1.27 -5.33
CA ILE A 170 13.25 0.10 -5.91
C ILE A 170 13.25 0.18 -7.44
N ASN A 171 12.98 1.36 -7.99
CA ASN A 171 12.92 1.55 -9.45
C ASN A 171 14.30 1.37 -10.09
N GLU A 172 15.37 1.87 -9.45
CA GLU A 172 16.75 1.76 -9.95
C GLU A 172 17.30 0.33 -9.85
N THR A 173 16.93 -0.40 -8.80
CA THR A 173 17.38 -1.79 -8.59
C THR A 173 16.60 -2.82 -9.41
N GLY A 174 15.66 -2.38 -10.27
CA GLY A 174 14.87 -3.25 -11.12
C GLY A 174 13.83 -4.05 -10.34
N GLY A 175 13.01 -3.35 -9.55
CA GLY A 175 11.99 -3.89 -8.64
C GLY A 175 11.41 -5.26 -9.05
N ALA A 176 11.50 -6.21 -8.11
CA ALA A 176 11.16 -7.63 -8.23
C ALA A 176 9.88 -7.96 -9.02
#